data_AF-A0A3A9UPV9-F1
#
_entry.id   AF-A0A3A9UPV9-F1
#
_cell.length_a   1.000
_cell.length_b   1.000
_cell.length_c   1.000
_cell.angle_alpha   90.00
_cell.angle_beta   90.00
_cell.angle_gamma   90.00
#
_symmetry.space_group_name_H-M   'P 1'
#
loop_
_entity.id
_entity.type
_entity.pdbx_description
1 polymer ?
#
loop_
_entity_poly.entity_id
_entity_poly.type
_entity_poly.pdbx_seq_one_letter_code
_entity_poly.pdbx_strand_id
1 'polypeptide(L)'
;MNTIQSIELFVAINLSIIGLSHFLQPKIWVDFFTYLHSKQNVGNIINALIALGMGSIILAFHFIWSWPRILITLYGLSQVVKALLYLTFPSVGIKSMSRVTMEKAHKFKWAGLLMFLLSSSIFYNLIQTSSI
;
A
#
# COMPACT_ATOMS: atom_id res chain seq x y z
N MET A 1 1.41 21.57 -11.19
CA MET A 1 1.58 20.48 -10.20
C MET A 1 3.04 20.42 -9.80
N ASN A 2 3.37 20.65 -8.53
CA ASN A 2 4.75 20.50 -8.03
C ASN A 2 5.05 19.03 -7.70
N THR A 3 6.31 18.72 -7.37
CA THR A 3 6.75 17.34 -7.05
C THR A 3 5.91 16.70 -5.96
N ILE A 4 5.58 17.43 -4.91
CA ILE A 4 4.80 16.91 -3.78
C ILE A 4 3.40 16.52 -4.27
N GLN A 5 2.71 17.41 -4.99
CA GLN A 5 1.38 17.15 -5.56
C GLN A 5 1.41 15.97 -6.54
N SER A 6 2.49 15.79 -7.30
CA SER A 6 2.66 14.63 -8.18
C SER A 6 2.75 13.32 -7.39
N ILE A 7 3.40 13.31 -6.22
CA ILE A 7 3.46 12.14 -5.35
C ILE A 7 2.11 11.87 -4.70
N GLU A 8 1.39 12.91 -4.27
CA GLU A 8 0.03 12.75 -3.76
C GLU A 8 -0.89 12.13 -4.79
N LEU A 9 -0.82 12.60 -6.04
CA LEU A 9 -1.59 12.03 -7.14
C LEU A 9 -1.18 10.58 -7.42
N PHE A 10 0.13 10.30 -7.45
CA PHE A 10 0.66 8.94 -7.60
C PHE A 10 0.12 8.00 -6.52
N VAL A 11 0.12 8.41 -5.25
CA VAL A 11 -0.42 7.63 -4.14
C VAL A 11 -1.93 7.47 -4.27
N ALA A 12 -2.67 8.53 -4.59
CA ALA A 12 -4.11 8.49 -4.74
C ALA A 12 -4.56 7.52 -5.84
N ILE A 13 -3.89 7.55 -7.01
CA ILE A 13 -4.16 6.62 -8.12
C ILE A 13 -3.91 5.17 -7.69
N ASN A 14 -2.74 4.88 -7.12
CA ASN A 14 -2.39 3.53 -6.70
C ASN A 14 -3.35 2.99 -5.63
N LEU A 15 -3.62 3.78 -4.59
CA LEU A 15 -4.52 3.39 -3.51
C LEU A 15 -5.96 3.20 -4.02
N SER A 16 -6.44 4.05 -4.93
CA SER A 16 -7.77 3.88 -5.53
C SER A 16 -7.87 2.59 -6.33
N ILE A 17 -6.96 2.36 -7.28
CA ILE A 17 -7.05 1.21 -8.19
C ILE A 17 -6.84 -0.10 -7.42
N ILE A 18 -5.80 -0.16 -6.58
CA ILE A 18 -5.51 -1.35 -5.76
C ILE A 18 -6.62 -1.55 -4.73
N GLY A 19 -7.14 -0.48 -4.11
CA GLY A 19 -8.22 -0.54 -3.12
C GLY A 19 -9.52 -1.06 -3.72
N LEU A 20 -9.92 -0.57 -4.89
CA LEU A 20 -11.07 -1.09 -5.64
C LEU A 20 -10.87 -2.56 -6.01
N SER A 21 -9.66 -2.94 -6.44
CA SER A 21 -9.33 -4.35 -6.74
C SER A 21 -9.45 -5.23 -5.49
N HIS A 22 -8.95 -4.78 -4.33
CA HIS A 22 -9.09 -5.47 -3.04
C HIS A 22 -10.57 -5.65 -2.63
N PHE A 23 -11.39 -4.61 -2.87
CA PHE A 23 -12.80 -4.61 -2.50
C PHE A 23 -13.66 -5.49 -3.41
N LEU A 24 -13.50 -5.33 -4.72
CA LEU A 24 -14.33 -6.00 -5.72
C LEU A 24 -13.84 -7.43 -6.00
N GLN A 25 -12.53 -7.67 -5.92
CA GLN A 25 -11.90 -8.95 -6.26
C GLN A 25 -11.01 -9.47 -5.11
N PRO A 26 -11.54 -9.67 -3.89
CA PRO A 26 -10.71 -10.11 -2.75
C PRO A 26 -10.05 -11.48 -2.96
N LYS A 27 -10.67 -12.36 -3.76
CA LYS A 27 -10.17 -13.73 -4.00
C LYS A 27 -8.84 -13.74 -4.76
N ILE A 28 -8.68 -12.90 -5.78
CA ILE A 28 -7.42 -12.85 -6.55
C ILE A 28 -6.23 -12.42 -5.69
N TRP A 29 -6.47 -11.59 -4.66
CA TRP A 29 -5.42 -11.19 -3.72
C TRP A 29 -5.07 -12.31 -2.75
N VAL A 30 -6.06 -13.10 -2.32
CA VAL A 30 -5.79 -14.35 -1.57
C VAL A 30 -4.93 -15.28 -2.41
N ASP A 31 -5.29 -15.50 -3.68
CA ASP A 31 -4.54 -16.38 -4.59
C ASP A 31 -3.12 -15.85 -4.82
N PHE A 32 -2.96 -14.54 -5.03
CA PHE A 32 -1.66 -13.88 -5.17
C PHE A 32 -0.75 -14.10 -3.96
N PHE A 33 -1.23 -13.82 -2.74
CA PHE A 33 -0.42 -13.99 -1.53
C PHE A 33 -0.16 -15.47 -1.20
N THR A 34 -1.09 -16.36 -1.52
CA THR A 34 -0.90 -17.81 -1.40
C THR A 34 0.19 -18.29 -2.37
N TYR A 35 0.16 -17.80 -3.61
CA TYR A 35 1.21 -18.07 -4.60
C TYR A 35 2.57 -17.56 -4.12
N LEU A 36 2.67 -16.31 -3.66
CA LEU A 36 3.93 -15.79 -3.12
C LEU A 36 4.42 -16.62 -1.93
N HIS A 37 3.54 -17.00 -1.00
CA HIS A 37 3.91 -17.85 0.13
C HIS A 37 4.47 -19.21 -0.34
N SER A 38 3.90 -19.82 -1.39
CA SER A 38 4.40 -21.08 -1.96
C SER A 38 5.84 -20.99 -2.47
N LYS A 39 6.33 -19.78 -2.77
CA LYS A 39 7.70 -19.49 -3.23
C LYS A 39 8.66 -19.11 -2.11
N GLN A 40 8.22 -19.13 -0.85
CA GLN A 40 9.04 -18.89 0.33
C GLN A 40 9.87 -17.59 0.21
N ASN A 41 11.21 -17.68 0.28
CA ASN A 41 12.11 -16.54 0.20
C ASN A 41 11.92 -15.70 -1.06
N VAL A 42 11.70 -16.32 -2.22
CA VAL A 42 11.51 -15.59 -3.48
C VAL A 42 10.24 -14.77 -3.45
N GLY A 43 9.14 -15.36 -2.98
CA GLY A 43 7.87 -14.64 -2.82
C GLY A 43 7.94 -13.53 -1.78
N ASN A 44 8.70 -13.74 -0.70
CA ASN A 44 8.96 -12.71 0.30
C ASN A 44 9.74 -11.52 -0.28
N ILE A 45 10.81 -11.78 -1.04
CA ILE A 45 11.60 -10.74 -1.70
C ILE A 45 10.71 -9.91 -2.63
N ILE A 46 9.87 -10.55 -3.45
CA ILE A 46 8.93 -9.84 -4.35
C ILE A 46 7.99 -8.93 -3.55
N ASN A 47 7.34 -9.46 -2.50
CA ASN A 47 6.44 -8.68 -1.64
C ASN A 47 7.15 -7.48 -0.98
N ALA A 48 8.39 -7.70 -0.51
CA ALA A 48 9.17 -6.67 0.14
C ALA A 48 9.67 -5.60 -0.82
N LEU A 49 10.07 -5.96 -2.04
CA LEU A 49 10.51 -5.00 -3.06
C LEU A 49 9.37 -4.12 -3.57
N ILE A 50 8.15 -4.67 -3.70
CA ILE A 50 6.96 -3.87 -4.01
C ILE A 50 6.71 -2.83 -2.90
N ALA A 51 6.78 -3.25 -1.63
CA ALA A 51 6.64 -2.35 -0.50
C ALA A 51 7.76 -1.30 -0.46
N LEU A 52 9.01 -1.70 -0.67
CA LEU A 52 10.16 -0.80 -0.67
C LEU A 52 10.04 0.26 -1.78
N GLY A 53 9.72 -0.17 -3.00
CA GLY A 53 9.57 0.73 -4.15
C GLY A 53 8.50 1.79 -3.88
N MET A 54 7.32 1.37 -3.42
CA MET A 54 6.23 2.31 -3.08
C MET A 54 6.62 3.25 -1.95
N GLY A 55 7.13 2.70 -0.83
CA GLY A 55 7.44 3.47 0.36
C GLY A 55 8.60 4.46 0.16
N SER A 56 9.66 4.04 -0.53
CA SER A 56 10.83 4.89 -0.78
C SER A 56 10.52 6.06 -1.71
N ILE A 57 9.72 5.84 -2.77
CA ILE A 57 9.23 6.93 -3.64
C ILE A 57 8.45 7.96 -2.82
N ILE A 58 7.55 7.51 -1.94
CA ILE A 58 6.79 8.44 -1.09
C ILE A 58 7.74 9.23 -0.18
N LEU A 59 8.59 8.57 0.60
CA LEU A 59 9.41 9.28 1.60
C LEU A 59 10.47 10.19 0.99
N ALA A 60 10.99 9.87 -0.20
CA ALA A 60 11.97 10.71 -0.88
C ALA A 60 11.40 12.07 -1.30
N PHE A 61 10.09 12.15 -1.54
CA PHE A 61 9.46 13.32 -2.17
C PHE A 61 8.25 13.87 -1.40
N HIS A 62 7.81 13.18 -0.34
CA HIS A 62 6.65 13.54 0.46
C HIS A 62 6.85 13.17 1.95
N PHE A 63 7.36 14.13 2.72
CA PHE A 63 7.58 13.99 4.17
C PHE A 63 6.84 15.10 4.95
N ILE A 64 5.51 15.06 4.91
CA ILE A 64 4.62 16.10 5.44
C ILE A 64 3.81 15.55 6.60
N TRP A 65 3.73 16.31 7.69
CA TRP A 65 3.06 15.91 8.93
C TRP A 65 1.76 16.68 9.21
N SER A 66 1.31 17.55 8.31
CA SER A 66 0.03 18.24 8.43
C SER A 66 -1.14 17.39 7.93
N TRP A 67 -2.30 17.51 8.58
CA TRP A 67 -3.53 16.83 8.16
C TRP A 67 -4.09 17.43 6.85
N PRO A 68 -4.64 16.63 5.91
CA PRO A 68 -4.70 15.16 5.89
C PRO A 68 -3.45 14.48 5.28
N ARG A 69 -2.50 15.26 4.75
CA ARG A 69 -1.30 14.80 4.03
C ARG A 69 -0.40 13.87 4.85
N ILE A 70 -0.45 13.98 6.18
CA ILE A 70 0.20 13.05 7.13
C ILE A 70 -0.11 11.57 6.82
N LEU A 71 -1.31 11.25 6.34
CA LEU A 71 -1.69 9.87 6.03
C LEU A 71 -0.83 9.26 4.92
N ILE A 72 -0.39 10.08 3.96
CA ILE A 72 0.51 9.67 2.88
C ILE A 72 1.89 9.34 3.45
N THR A 73 2.42 10.21 4.31
CA THR A 73 3.71 10.01 4.98
C THR A 73 3.70 8.75 5.85
N LEU A 74 2.64 8.55 6.64
CA LEU A 74 2.47 7.35 7.46
C LEU A 74 2.36 6.08 6.61
N TYR A 75 1.64 6.14 5.47
CA TYR A 75 1.59 5.02 4.54
C TYR A 75 2.97 4.71 3.95
N GLY A 76 3.72 5.72 3.49
CA GLY A 76 5.09 5.55 3.00
C GLY A 76 6.02 4.92 4.04
N LEU A 77 6.01 5.44 5.27
CA LEU A 77 6.76 4.89 6.40
C LEU A 77 6.40 3.43 6.66
N SER A 78 5.10 3.10 6.68
CA SER A 78 4.65 1.73 6.92
C SER A 78 5.18 0.74 5.89
N GLN A 79 5.26 1.15 4.62
CA GLN A 79 5.78 0.33 3.52
C GLN A 79 7.30 0.14 3.63
N VAL A 80 8.04 1.20 3.95
CA VAL A 80 9.50 1.10 4.18
C VAL A 80 9.82 0.22 5.38
N VAL A 81 9.12 0.41 6.51
CA VAL A 81 9.29 -0.44 7.70
C VAL A 81 8.96 -1.90 7.40
N LYS A 82 7.86 -2.15 6.68
CA LYS A 82 7.49 -3.51 6.24
C LYS A 82 8.59 -4.13 5.38
N ALA A 83 9.09 -3.38 4.38
CA ALA A 83 10.14 -3.86 3.49
C ALA A 83 11.44 -4.16 4.25
N LEU A 84 11.85 -3.26 5.16
CA LEU A 84 13.00 -3.45 6.03
C LEU A 84 12.86 -4.77 6.80
N LEU A 85 11.76 -4.94 7.53
CA LEU A 85 11.51 -6.15 8.31
C LEU A 85 11.51 -7.41 7.45
N TYR A 86 10.92 -7.37 6.26
CA TYR A 86 10.79 -8.55 5.41
C TYR A 86 12.10 -8.91 4.71
N LEU A 87 12.96 -7.93 4.42
CA LEU A 87 14.28 -8.17 3.81
C LEU A 87 15.32 -8.59 4.85
N THR A 88 15.30 -8.03 6.07
CA THR A 88 16.27 -8.37 7.12
C THR A 88 15.84 -9.58 7.94
N PHE A 89 14.52 -9.81 8.08
CA PHE A 89 13.94 -10.96 8.79
C PHE A 89 12.87 -11.67 7.95
N PRO A 90 13.27 -12.41 6.88
CA PRO A 90 12.33 -13.03 5.93
C PRO A 90 11.25 -13.91 6.55
N SER A 91 11.54 -14.55 7.69
CA SER A 91 10.57 -15.36 8.44
C SER A 91 9.33 -14.57 8.84
N VAL A 92 9.45 -13.26 9.10
CA VAL A 92 8.31 -12.37 9.41
C VAL A 92 7.38 -12.24 8.21
N GLY A 93 7.93 -11.96 7.03
CA GLY A 93 7.15 -11.77 5.81
C GLY A 93 6.52 -13.07 5.29
N ILE A 94 7.26 -14.19 5.35
CA ILE A 94 6.73 -15.52 5.02
C ILE A 94 5.57 -15.88 5.97
N LYS A 95 5.75 -15.71 7.28
CA LYS A 95 4.69 -15.94 8.28
C LYS A 95 3.50 -14.99 8.11
N SER A 96 3.72 -13.77 7.63
CA SER A 96 2.62 -12.86 7.31
C SER A 96 1.79 -13.38 6.14
N MET A 97 2.42 -13.85 5.07
CA MET A 97 1.71 -14.36 3.90
C MET A 97 0.98 -15.67 4.19
N SER A 98 1.51 -16.53 5.07
CA SER A 98 0.86 -17.79 5.47
C SER A 98 -0.47 -17.61 6.18
N ARG A 99 -0.75 -16.41 6.73
CA ARG A 99 -2.02 -16.07 7.40
C ARG A 99 -3.14 -15.74 6.43
N VAL A 100 -2.83 -15.54 5.15
CA VAL A 100 -3.82 -15.25 4.11
C VAL A 100 -4.51 -16.55 3.71
N THR A 101 -5.82 -16.61 3.90
CA THR A 101 -6.65 -17.78 3.58
C THR A 101 -7.95 -17.33 2.92
N MET A 102 -8.61 -18.24 2.20
CA MET A 102 -9.87 -17.94 1.51
C MET A 102 -11.01 -17.59 2.49
N GLU A 103 -11.05 -18.22 3.67
CA GLU A 103 -11.97 -17.87 4.76
C GLU A 103 -11.82 -16.40 5.21
N LYS A 104 -10.59 -15.88 5.14
CA LYS A 104 -10.25 -14.50 5.52
C LYS A 104 -10.27 -13.54 4.34
N ALA A 105 -10.77 -13.95 3.16
CA ALA A 105 -10.84 -13.10 1.96
C ALA A 105 -11.58 -11.77 2.22
N HIS A 106 -12.61 -11.78 3.08
CA HIS A 106 -13.36 -10.58 3.46
C HIS A 106 -12.49 -9.48 4.08
N LYS A 107 -11.32 -9.80 4.66
CA LYS A 107 -10.38 -8.80 5.18
C LYS A 107 -9.79 -7.93 4.07
N PHE A 108 -9.62 -8.47 2.86
CA PHE A 108 -9.22 -7.67 1.70
C PHE A 108 -10.30 -6.65 1.33
N LYS A 109 -11.59 -6.94 1.53
CA LYS A 109 -12.64 -5.94 1.32
C LYS A 109 -12.50 -4.75 2.25
N TRP A 110 -12.30 -5.00 3.54
CA TRP A 110 -12.09 -3.92 4.51
C TRP A 110 -10.82 -3.11 4.22
N ALA A 111 -9.72 -3.79 3.86
CA ALA A 111 -8.51 -3.11 3.43
C ALA A 111 -8.76 -2.25 2.18
N GLY A 112 -9.46 -2.79 1.18
CA GLY A 112 -9.81 -2.07 -0.06
C GLY A 112 -10.67 -0.85 0.17
N LEU A 113 -11.67 -0.95 1.05
CA LEU A 113 -12.51 0.18 1.46
C LEU A 113 -11.67 1.28 2.13
N LEU A 114 -10.79 0.91 3.06
CA LEU A 114 -9.91 1.88 3.74
C LEU A 114 -8.98 2.58 2.74
N MET A 115 -8.38 1.82 1.81
CA MET A 115 -7.53 2.38 0.75
C MET A 115 -8.29 3.36 -0.14
N PHE A 116 -9.53 3.03 -0.52
CA PHE A 116 -10.38 3.87 -1.35
C PHE A 116 -10.84 5.15 -0.63
N LEU A 117 -11.14 5.08 0.66
CA LEU A 117 -11.47 6.27 1.47
C LEU A 117 -10.25 7.18 1.62
N LEU A 118 -9.07 6.59 1.86
CA LEU A 118 -7.83 7.34 1.93
C LEU A 118 -7.53 8.04 0.59
N SER A 119 -7.60 7.33 -0.53
CA SER A 119 -7.35 7.93 -1.84
C SER A 119 -8.36 9.03 -2.19
N SER A 120 -9.65 8.85 -1.84
CA SER A 120 -10.68 9.87 -2.03
C SER A 120 -10.37 11.16 -1.25
N SER A 121 -9.88 11.03 -0.01
CA SER A 121 -9.46 12.19 0.81
C SER A 121 -8.27 12.94 0.19
N ILE A 122 -7.32 12.21 -0.42
CA ILE A 122 -6.16 12.79 -1.09
C ILE A 122 -6.60 13.49 -2.38
N PHE A 123 -7.45 12.86 -3.19
CA PHE A 123 -8.02 13.48 -4.39
C PHE A 123 -8.76 14.77 -4.08
N TYR A 124 -9.60 14.75 -3.04
CA TYR A 124 -10.32 15.94 -2.59
C TYR A 124 -9.36 17.08 -2.21
N ASN A 125 -8.31 16.78 -1.42
CA ASN A 125 -7.33 17.78 -1.02
C ASN A 125 -6.54 18.34 -2.21
N LEU A 126 -6.17 17.50 -3.18
CA LEU A 126 -5.49 17.90 -4.40
C LEU A 126 -6.33 18.86 -5.25
N ILE A 127 -7.61 18.56 -5.42
CA ILE A 127 -8.55 19.41 -6.16
C ILE A 127 -8.67 20.77 -5.47
N GLN A 128 -8.92 20.77 -4.15
CA GLN A 128 -9.10 21.99 -3.37
C GLN A 128 -7.86 22.90 -3.41
N THR A 129 -6.66 22.31 -3.37
CA THR A 129 -5.39 23.05 -3.39
C THR A 129 -4.99 23.49 -4.80
N SER A 130 -5.59 22.93 -5.85
CA SER A 130 -5.33 23.31 -7.25
C SER A 130 -6.35 24.32 -7.80
N SER A 131 -7.47 24.53 -7.12
CA SER A 131 -8.51 25.49 -7.47
C SER A 131 -8.34 26.86 -6.79
N ILE A 132 -7.16 27.11 -6.21
CA ILE A 132 -6.68 28.41 -5.67
C ILE A 132 -5.39 28.74 -6.41
#